data_AF-A0A1F3T1T0-F1
#
_entry.id   AF-A0A1F3T1T0-F1
#
_cell.length_a   1.000
_cell.length_b   1.000
_cell.length_c   1.000
_cell.angle_alpha   90.00
_cell.angle_beta   90.00
_cell.angle_gamma   90.00
#
_symmetry.space_group_name_H-M   'P 1'
#
loop_
_entity.id
_entity.type
_entity.pdbx_description
1 polymer ?
#
loop_
_entity_poly.entity_id
_entity_poly.type
_entity_poly.pdbx_seq_one_letter_code
_entity_poly.pdbx_strand_id
1 'polypeptide(L)'
;MGALAGTGCSKGMIDRVVVTPSATFDSVRVALFFKQDVQVLLAGTVPFNGYGFIYMNPSTPSSPFEMGFDFKTSISSDPGYVELTPTLYLPNGAPIGLTYPVVEIKGTQPISPNFDLYGYVDVEKHAWFGTAAVFGMSENTEIPLGMTITQVFRRDQTGAPALFASVYGPTVGTSGEVKRAGGIAVFANIDYLRTSMGQGAETYLPERNVIVTESGEEIQSRNLSKRKLRRFERSMIREANRAAVTH
;
A
#
# COMPACT_ATOMS: atom_id res chain seq x y z
N MET A 1 17.03 31.77 -11.03
CA MET A 1 15.86 31.33 -11.83
C MET A 1 15.59 29.88 -11.49
N GLY A 2 14.75 29.62 -10.48
CA GLY A 2 14.38 28.26 -10.08
C GLY A 2 13.10 27.86 -10.81
N ALA A 3 13.17 26.82 -11.63
CA ALA A 3 12.01 26.29 -12.34
C ALA A 3 11.02 25.71 -11.33
N LEU A 4 9.82 26.30 -11.27
CA LEU A 4 8.65 25.70 -10.65
C LEU A 4 8.28 24.46 -11.47
N ALA A 5 8.74 23.29 -11.04
CA ALA A 5 8.24 22.03 -11.55
C ALA A 5 6.73 21.96 -11.23
N GLY A 6 5.90 22.03 -12.28
CA GLY A 6 4.45 22.08 -12.15
C GLY A 6 3.91 20.88 -11.40
N THR A 7 3.57 21.10 -10.13
CA THR A 7 2.81 20.19 -9.27
C THR A 7 1.45 19.95 -9.92
N GLY A 8 1.27 18.76 -10.48
CA GLY A 8 -0.06 18.33 -10.92
C GLY A 8 -0.89 18.02 -9.69
N CYS A 9 -2.02 18.69 -9.50
CA CYS A 9 -3.04 18.20 -8.56
C CYS A 9 -3.33 16.73 -8.87
N SER A 10 -2.97 15.82 -7.97
CA SER A 10 -3.39 14.42 -8.07
C SER A 10 -4.91 14.41 -8.09
N LYS A 11 -5.54 13.64 -8.97
CA LYS A 11 -7.00 13.57 -9.09
C LYS A 11 -7.61 12.36 -8.37
N GLY A 12 -6.77 11.53 -7.75
CA GLY A 12 -7.18 10.36 -6.98
C GLY A 12 -7.32 10.62 -5.48
N MET A 13 -7.62 9.57 -4.72
CA MET A 13 -7.78 9.62 -3.25
C MET A 13 -6.48 9.78 -2.48
N ILE A 14 -5.41 9.24 -3.04
CA ILE A 14 -4.10 9.27 -2.42
C ILE A 14 -3.49 10.64 -2.69
N ASP A 15 -3.11 11.32 -1.60
CA ASP A 15 -2.53 12.65 -1.65
C ASP A 15 -1.02 12.57 -1.83
N ARG A 16 -0.34 11.85 -0.94
CA ARG A 16 1.12 11.81 -0.88
C ARG A 16 1.62 10.58 -0.12
N VAL A 17 2.91 10.30 -0.27
CA VAL A 17 3.66 9.42 0.63
C VAL A 17 4.76 10.24 1.29
N VAL A 18 4.95 10.07 2.60
CA VAL A 18 6.08 10.65 3.34
C VAL A 18 7.00 9.52 3.76
N VAL A 19 8.29 9.66 3.47
CA VAL A 19 9.34 8.74 3.92
C VAL A 19 10.21 9.47 4.93
N THR A 20 10.34 8.91 6.13
CA THR A 20 11.12 9.48 7.24
C THR A 20 12.14 8.45 7.71
N PRO A 21 13.40 8.52 7.25
CA PRO A 21 14.47 7.67 7.74
C PRO A 21 15.01 8.18 9.10
N SER A 22 15.59 7.27 9.89
CA SER A 22 16.44 7.66 11.00
C SER A 22 17.75 8.28 10.50
N ALA A 23 18.48 8.99 11.37
CA ALA A 23 19.73 9.65 11.00
C ALA A 23 20.79 8.69 10.43
N THR A 24 20.78 7.43 10.86
CA THR A 24 21.67 6.36 10.40
C THR A 24 21.02 5.41 9.39
N PHE A 25 19.74 5.63 9.03
CA PHE A 25 18.95 4.74 8.19
C PHE A 25 18.74 3.33 8.78
N ASP A 26 18.92 3.17 10.08
CA ASP A 26 18.63 1.90 10.80
C ASP A 26 17.13 1.64 10.93
N SER A 27 16.30 2.68 10.79
CA SER A 27 14.85 2.54 10.66
C SER A 27 14.30 3.50 9.61
N VAL A 28 13.14 3.15 9.07
CA VAL A 28 12.44 3.93 8.06
C VAL A 28 10.94 3.86 8.32
N ARG A 29 10.31 5.03 8.38
CA ARG A 29 8.87 5.17 8.37
C ARG A 29 8.39 5.55 6.99
N VAL A 30 7.42 4.83 6.46
CA VAL A 30 6.74 5.14 5.20
C VAL A 30 5.26 5.30 5.50
N ALA A 31 4.74 6.50 5.22
CA ALA A 31 3.37 6.90 5.54
C ALA A 31 2.62 7.34 4.27
N LEU A 32 1.62 6.56 3.89
CA LEU A 32 0.66 6.87 2.83
C LEU A 32 -0.45 7.75 3.41
N PHE A 33 -0.63 8.94 2.82
CA PHE A 33 -1.69 9.87 3.20
C PHE A 33 -2.74 9.96 2.11
N PHE A 34 -3.99 9.89 2.54
CA PHE A 34 -5.14 10.17 1.70
C PHE A 34 -5.47 11.66 1.74
N LYS A 35 -6.34 12.11 0.85
CA LYS A 35 -6.84 13.48 0.89
C LYS A 35 -7.74 13.70 2.09
N GLN A 36 -7.82 14.94 2.57
CA GLN A 36 -8.63 15.30 3.74
C GLN A 36 -10.12 15.02 3.58
N ASP A 37 -10.64 15.02 2.34
CA ASP A 37 -12.02 14.69 2.02
C ASP A 37 -12.32 13.18 1.96
N VAL A 38 -11.28 12.34 2.10
CA VAL A 38 -11.38 10.89 2.24
C VAL A 38 -11.54 10.55 3.72
N GLN A 39 -12.78 10.32 4.14
CA GLN A 39 -13.11 9.95 5.51
C GLN A 39 -13.05 8.44 5.69
N VAL A 40 -12.00 7.94 6.34
CA VAL A 40 -11.84 6.53 6.71
C VAL A 40 -11.68 6.42 8.22
N LEU A 41 -12.53 5.62 8.87
CA LEU A 41 -12.60 5.51 10.33
C LEU A 41 -11.79 4.34 10.91
N LEU A 42 -11.13 3.55 10.07
CA LEU A 42 -10.35 2.41 10.50
C LEU A 42 -9.07 2.83 11.21
N ALA A 43 -8.78 2.13 12.30
CA ALA A 43 -7.57 2.24 13.08
C ALA A 43 -7.03 0.85 13.41
N GLY A 44 -5.72 0.71 13.51
CA GLY A 44 -5.11 -0.55 13.90
C GLY A 44 -3.59 -0.46 13.87
N THR A 45 -2.94 -1.27 14.70
CA THR A 45 -1.49 -1.38 14.75
C THR A 45 -1.12 -2.84 14.95
N VAL A 46 -0.20 -3.36 14.13
CA VAL A 46 0.38 -4.70 14.32
C VAL A 46 1.88 -4.56 14.56
N PRO A 47 2.39 -4.96 15.75
CA PRO A 47 3.82 -4.93 16.04
C PRO A 47 4.54 -6.13 15.41
N PHE A 48 5.82 -5.94 15.07
CA PHE A 48 6.70 -6.98 14.53
C PHE A 48 7.89 -7.17 15.45
N ASN A 49 7.79 -8.06 16.45
CA ASN A 49 8.89 -8.58 17.28
C ASN A 49 10.06 -7.60 17.58
N GLY A 50 9.78 -6.36 17.96
CA GLY A 50 10.80 -5.34 18.27
C GLY A 50 11.49 -4.69 17.05
N TYR A 51 11.11 -5.07 15.83
CA TYR A 51 11.51 -4.46 14.57
C TYR A 51 10.64 -3.29 14.14
N GLY A 52 9.50 -3.07 14.78
CA GLY A 52 8.64 -1.94 14.49
C GLY A 52 7.17 -2.35 14.39
N PHE A 53 6.42 -1.64 13.56
CA PHE A 53 4.97 -1.84 13.44
C PHE A 53 4.43 -1.37 12.09
N ILE A 54 3.32 -1.97 11.66
CA ILE A 54 2.42 -1.39 10.66
C ILE A 54 1.25 -0.74 11.38
N TYR A 55 0.70 0.30 10.78
CA TYR A 55 -0.36 1.08 11.41
C TYR A 55 -1.33 1.69 10.40
N MET A 56 -2.51 2.00 10.91
CA MET A 56 -3.53 2.84 10.30
C MET A 56 -4.04 3.84 11.32
N ASN A 57 -4.04 5.12 10.95
CA ASN A 57 -4.65 6.19 11.74
C ASN A 57 -5.90 6.70 11.01
N PRO A 58 -7.04 6.78 11.71
CA PRO A 58 -8.29 7.21 11.10
C PRO A 58 -8.23 8.68 10.70
N SER A 59 -9.05 9.07 9.73
CA SER A 59 -9.25 10.48 9.39
C SER A 59 -9.95 11.23 10.52
N THR A 60 -9.50 12.44 10.81
CA THR A 60 -10.14 13.41 11.71
C THR A 60 -10.38 14.73 10.98
N PRO A 61 -11.09 15.71 11.55
CA PRO A 61 -11.23 17.03 10.92
C PRO A 61 -9.89 17.74 10.64
N SER A 62 -8.84 17.42 11.40
CA SER A 62 -7.52 18.05 11.31
C SER A 62 -6.44 17.19 10.64
N SER A 63 -6.70 15.89 10.48
CA SER A 63 -5.70 14.94 9.97
C SER A 63 -6.33 14.00 8.94
N PRO A 64 -5.71 13.77 7.79
CA PRO A 64 -6.22 12.81 6.82
C PRO A 64 -6.03 11.38 7.32
N PHE A 65 -6.73 10.43 6.70
CA PHE A 65 -6.44 9.02 6.90
C PHE A 65 -4.99 8.70 6.49
N GLU A 66 -4.31 7.93 7.34
CA GLU A 66 -2.90 7.55 7.18
C GLU A 66 -2.76 6.04 7.33
N MET A 67 -1.96 5.43 6.46
CA MET A 67 -1.56 4.03 6.57
C MET A 67 -0.06 3.95 6.34
N GLY A 68 0.65 3.11 7.08
CA GLY A 68 2.08 2.99 6.88
C GLY A 68 2.74 1.90 7.69
N PHE A 69 4.06 1.97 7.66
CA PHE A 69 4.94 1.15 8.49
C PHE A 69 6.07 2.00 9.06
N ASP A 70 6.58 1.58 10.20
CA ASP A 70 7.83 2.04 10.78
C ASP A 70 8.64 0.80 11.12
N PHE A 71 9.69 0.53 10.35
CA PHE A 71 10.50 -0.68 10.46
C PHE A 71 11.97 -0.37 10.64
N LYS A 72 12.63 -1.16 11.49
CA LYS A 72 14.08 -1.30 11.51
C LYS A 72 14.52 -2.09 10.30
N THR A 73 15.60 -1.65 9.64
CA THR A 73 16.11 -2.31 8.43
C THR A 73 16.67 -3.71 8.70
N SER A 74 17.05 -4.00 9.94
CA SER A 74 17.49 -5.31 10.41
C SER A 74 16.42 -6.40 10.32
N ILE A 75 15.13 -6.05 10.19
CA ILE A 75 14.03 -7.02 10.02
C ILE A 75 14.27 -7.97 8.84
N SER A 76 14.92 -7.47 7.79
CA SER A 76 15.23 -8.22 6.57
C SER A 76 16.25 -9.34 6.79
N SER A 77 16.95 -9.36 7.92
CA SER A 77 17.96 -10.35 8.27
C SER A 77 17.55 -11.26 9.44
N ASP A 78 16.31 -11.14 9.94
CA ASP A 78 15.84 -11.98 11.04
C ASP A 78 15.64 -13.43 10.56
N PRO A 79 16.28 -14.43 11.20
CA PRO A 79 16.15 -15.83 10.80
C PRO A 79 14.70 -16.34 10.76
N GLY A 80 13.84 -15.87 11.67
CA GLY A 80 12.44 -16.25 11.73
C GLY A 80 11.60 -15.76 10.56
N TYR A 81 12.05 -14.71 9.85
CA TYR A 81 11.41 -14.23 8.62
C TYR A 81 12.07 -14.81 7.36
N VAL A 82 13.36 -15.13 7.40
CA VAL A 82 14.09 -15.81 6.31
C VAL A 82 13.50 -17.19 6.00
N GLU A 83 12.96 -17.88 7.01
CA GLU A 83 12.36 -19.21 6.86
C GLU A 83 10.93 -19.19 6.27
N LEU A 84 10.32 -18.01 6.11
CA LEU A 84 8.97 -17.88 5.57
C LEU A 84 8.94 -18.02 4.04
N THR A 85 7.82 -18.49 3.49
CA THR A 85 7.65 -18.66 2.05
C THR A 85 7.53 -17.32 1.33
N PRO A 86 8.40 -17.01 0.37
CA PRO A 86 8.31 -15.77 -0.41
C PRO A 86 7.08 -15.75 -1.33
N THR A 87 6.56 -14.55 -1.61
CA THR A 87 5.40 -14.29 -2.45
C THR A 87 5.62 -13.10 -3.37
N LEU A 88 4.98 -13.13 -4.54
CA LEU A 88 4.85 -12.00 -5.47
C LEU A 88 3.43 -11.40 -5.44
N TYR A 89 2.61 -11.84 -4.50
CA TYR A 89 1.17 -11.58 -4.48
C TYR A 89 0.75 -10.86 -3.20
N LEU A 90 -0.20 -9.94 -3.37
CA LEU A 90 -0.97 -9.30 -2.32
C LEU A 90 -1.89 -10.32 -1.63
N PRO A 91 -2.50 -9.99 -0.48
CA PRO A 91 -3.33 -10.94 0.27
C PRO A 91 -4.49 -11.48 -0.55
N ASN A 92 -5.03 -10.68 -1.49
CA ASN A 92 -6.10 -11.08 -2.40
C ASN A 92 -5.65 -12.03 -3.53
N GLY A 93 -4.34 -12.25 -3.69
CA GLY A 93 -3.74 -13.03 -4.77
C GLY A 93 -3.38 -12.23 -6.02
N ALA A 94 -3.61 -10.91 -6.05
CA ALA A 94 -3.18 -10.07 -7.16
C ALA A 94 -1.65 -9.85 -7.10
N PRO A 95 -0.97 -9.72 -8.26
CA PRO A 95 0.47 -9.45 -8.27
C PRO A 95 0.77 -8.09 -7.62
N ILE A 96 1.83 -8.04 -6.79
CA ILE A 96 2.26 -6.81 -6.11
C ILE A 96 2.82 -5.79 -7.12
N GLY A 97 3.46 -6.27 -8.19
CA GLY A 97 4.20 -5.44 -9.15
C GLY A 97 5.70 -5.31 -8.84
N LEU A 98 6.23 -6.16 -7.95
CA LEU A 98 7.67 -6.25 -7.68
C LEU A 98 8.36 -7.18 -8.69
N THR A 99 9.65 -6.97 -8.91
CA THR A 99 10.48 -7.77 -9.84
C THR A 99 10.97 -9.08 -9.23
N TYR A 100 10.87 -9.26 -7.91
CA TYR A 100 11.27 -10.46 -7.17
C TYR A 100 10.44 -10.58 -5.88
N PRO A 101 10.35 -11.78 -5.29
CA PRO A 101 9.42 -12.05 -4.21
C PRO A 101 9.86 -11.40 -2.89
N VAL A 102 8.89 -11.20 -2.01
CA VAL A 102 9.04 -10.72 -0.63
C VAL A 102 8.36 -11.70 0.32
N VAL A 103 8.73 -11.70 1.59
CA VAL A 103 8.04 -12.47 2.62
C VAL A 103 6.86 -11.69 3.15
N GLU A 104 5.69 -12.32 3.22
CA GLU A 104 4.50 -11.80 3.90
C GLU A 104 4.60 -12.12 5.40
N ILE A 105 4.42 -11.10 6.24
CA ILE A 105 4.39 -11.22 7.70
C ILE A 105 3.05 -10.72 8.19
N LYS A 106 2.38 -11.48 9.06
CA LYS A 106 1.05 -11.14 9.59
C LYS A 106 0.89 -11.61 11.02
N GLY A 107 -0.11 -11.06 11.70
CA GLY A 107 -0.52 -11.54 13.02
C GLY A 107 -0.94 -13.02 12.97
N THR A 108 -0.79 -13.73 14.10
CA THR A 108 -1.29 -15.11 14.24
C THR A 108 -2.82 -15.18 14.22
N GLN A 109 -3.47 -14.08 14.58
CA GLN A 109 -4.91 -13.88 14.50
C GLN A 109 -5.18 -12.58 13.73
N PRO A 110 -6.23 -12.55 12.88
CA PRO A 110 -6.64 -11.32 12.24
C PRO A 110 -7.15 -10.31 13.27
N ILE A 111 -7.02 -9.02 12.97
CA ILE A 111 -7.53 -7.95 13.85
C ILE A 111 -9.06 -8.06 13.99
N SER A 112 -9.76 -8.40 12.90
CA SER A 112 -11.16 -8.85 12.92
C SER A 112 -11.51 -9.69 11.69
N PRO A 113 -12.72 -10.28 11.63
CA PRO A 113 -13.15 -11.03 10.44
C PRO A 113 -13.14 -10.21 9.14
N ASN A 114 -13.26 -8.88 9.23
CA ASN A 114 -13.39 -7.98 8.09
C ASN A 114 -12.20 -7.04 7.94
N PHE A 115 -11.14 -7.20 8.72
CA PHE A 115 -10.00 -6.29 8.69
C PHE A 115 -8.75 -6.96 9.20
N ASP A 116 -7.67 -6.79 8.46
CA ASP A 116 -6.36 -7.31 8.85
C ASP A 116 -5.23 -6.51 8.19
N LEU A 117 -4.03 -6.61 8.78
CA LEU A 117 -2.84 -5.89 8.37
C LEU A 117 -1.69 -6.86 8.11
N TYR A 118 -1.00 -6.66 6.99
CA TYR A 118 0.08 -7.51 6.49
C TYR A 118 1.33 -6.65 6.29
N GLY A 119 2.47 -7.09 6.79
CA GLY A 119 3.79 -6.56 6.47
C GLY A 119 4.44 -7.35 5.33
N TYR A 120 5.30 -6.71 4.57
CA TYR A 120 6.10 -7.34 3.53
C TYR A 120 7.57 -6.96 3.69
N VAL A 121 8.45 -7.95 3.66
CA VAL A 121 9.88 -7.76 3.83
C VAL A 121 10.64 -8.60 2.81
N ASP A 122 11.52 -7.97 2.06
CA ASP A 122 12.51 -8.64 1.25
C ASP A 122 13.65 -9.15 2.12
N VAL A 123 13.74 -10.47 2.27
CA VAL A 123 14.77 -11.14 3.07
C VAL A 123 15.95 -11.64 2.23
N GLU A 124 15.85 -11.57 0.90
CA GLU A 124 16.88 -12.07 -0.01
C GLU A 124 17.80 -10.94 -0.48
N LYS A 125 17.22 -9.82 -0.91
CA LYS A 125 17.97 -8.65 -1.40
C LYS A 125 17.92 -7.47 -0.43
N HIS A 126 17.18 -7.58 0.67
CA HIS A 126 17.07 -6.55 1.72
C HIS A 126 16.61 -5.18 1.21
N ALA A 127 15.91 -5.14 0.07
CA ALA A 127 15.62 -3.91 -0.64
C ALA A 127 14.19 -3.42 -0.44
N TRP A 128 13.20 -4.29 -0.33
CA TRP A 128 11.78 -3.87 -0.27
C TRP A 128 11.14 -4.07 1.08
N PHE A 129 10.49 -3.03 1.59
CA PHE A 129 9.49 -3.14 2.66
C PHE A 129 8.12 -2.69 2.15
N GLY A 130 7.07 -3.24 2.74
CA GLY A 130 5.71 -2.85 2.43
C GLY A 130 4.72 -3.21 3.52
N THR A 131 3.50 -2.75 3.32
CA THR A 131 2.34 -3.10 4.14
C THR A 131 1.09 -3.16 3.29
N ALA A 132 0.14 -4.01 3.66
CA ALA A 132 -1.19 -4.07 3.07
C ALA A 132 -2.26 -4.14 4.16
N ALA A 133 -3.33 -3.36 3.97
CA ALA A 133 -4.54 -3.41 4.76
C ALA A 133 -5.64 -4.07 3.92
N VAL A 134 -6.27 -5.08 4.49
CA VAL A 134 -7.34 -5.84 3.86
C VAL A 134 -8.65 -5.47 4.52
N PHE A 135 -9.70 -5.23 3.73
CA PHE A 135 -11.04 -4.89 4.21
C PHE A 135 -12.07 -5.85 3.64
N GLY A 136 -12.95 -6.36 4.49
CA GLY A 136 -14.12 -7.14 4.10
C GLY A 136 -14.93 -6.37 3.07
N MET A 137 -15.27 -7.03 1.96
CA MET A 137 -15.99 -6.43 0.85
C MET A 137 -17.42 -6.93 0.83
N SER A 138 -18.37 -6.01 0.69
CA SER A 138 -19.77 -6.36 0.47
C SER A 138 -20.00 -6.98 -0.91
N GLU A 139 -21.00 -7.86 -1.02
CA GLU A 139 -21.40 -8.50 -2.29
C GLU A 139 -21.78 -7.49 -3.38
N ASN A 140 -22.22 -6.28 -2.99
CA ASN A 140 -22.63 -5.20 -3.89
C ASN A 140 -21.52 -4.16 -4.12
N THR A 141 -20.27 -4.50 -3.81
CA THR A 141 -19.16 -3.57 -4.04
C THR A 141 -18.99 -3.28 -5.53
N GLU A 142 -18.74 -2.01 -5.88
CA GLU A 142 -18.48 -1.60 -7.26
C GLU A 142 -16.99 -1.74 -7.64
N ILE A 143 -16.19 -2.31 -6.73
CA ILE A 143 -14.77 -2.61 -6.92
C ILE A 143 -14.67 -3.88 -7.78
N PRO A 144 -14.10 -3.81 -8.99
CA PRO A 144 -14.01 -4.97 -9.87
C PRO A 144 -13.14 -6.07 -9.27
N LEU A 145 -13.55 -7.31 -9.51
CA LEU A 145 -12.85 -8.50 -9.05
C LEU A 145 -11.44 -8.58 -9.67
N GLY A 146 -10.43 -8.85 -8.84
CA GLY A 146 -9.05 -9.02 -9.28
C GLY A 146 -8.39 -7.77 -9.86
N MET A 147 -9.05 -6.62 -9.86
CA MET A 147 -8.48 -5.35 -10.33
C MET A 147 -7.49 -4.81 -9.31
N THR A 148 -6.32 -4.37 -9.77
CA THR A 148 -5.37 -3.59 -8.98
C THR A 148 -5.08 -2.27 -9.68
N ILE A 149 -5.19 -1.17 -8.96
CA ILE A 149 -4.78 0.16 -9.41
C ILE A 149 -3.55 0.58 -8.61
N THR A 150 -2.43 0.74 -9.28
CA THR A 150 -1.15 1.13 -8.68
C THR A 150 -0.80 2.55 -9.05
N GLN A 151 -0.63 3.37 -8.02
CA GLN A 151 -0.14 4.74 -8.08
C GLN A 151 1.35 4.76 -7.73
N VAL A 152 2.17 5.17 -8.68
CA VAL A 152 3.62 5.34 -8.47
C VAL A 152 3.89 6.75 -7.92
N PHE A 153 4.82 6.86 -6.97
CA PHE A 153 5.31 8.12 -6.37
C PHE A 153 6.76 8.41 -6.75
N ARG A 154 7.54 7.35 -6.94
CA ARG A 154 8.95 7.44 -7.33
C ARG A 154 9.33 6.23 -8.17
N ARG A 155 10.16 6.48 -9.17
CA ARG A 155 10.85 5.46 -9.97
C ARG A 155 12.34 5.45 -9.66
N ASP A 156 12.96 4.31 -9.87
CA ASP A 156 14.41 4.15 -9.81
C ASP A 156 15.10 4.65 -11.10
N GLN A 157 16.41 4.47 -11.18
CA GLN A 157 17.22 4.87 -12.33
C GLN A 157 16.89 4.09 -13.61
N THR A 158 16.25 2.93 -13.50
CA THR A 158 15.81 2.08 -14.63
C THR A 158 14.39 2.41 -15.09
N GLY A 159 13.68 3.27 -14.36
CA GLY A 159 12.27 3.60 -14.61
C GLY A 159 11.28 2.64 -13.93
N ALA A 160 11.75 1.65 -13.18
CA ALA A 160 10.89 0.77 -12.40
C ALA A 160 10.34 1.50 -11.16
N PRO A 161 9.13 1.17 -10.68
CA PRO A 161 8.61 1.73 -9.44
C PRO A 161 9.55 1.45 -8.26
N ALA A 162 9.85 2.47 -7.46
CA ALA A 162 10.63 2.37 -6.23
C ALA A 162 9.83 2.80 -4.98
N LEU A 163 8.73 3.53 -5.18
CA LEU A 163 7.76 3.87 -4.15
C LEU A 163 6.39 3.90 -4.82
N PHE A 164 5.49 3.04 -4.38
CA PHE A 164 4.14 2.95 -4.95
C PHE A 164 3.12 2.51 -3.91
N ALA A 165 1.87 2.85 -4.18
CA ALA A 165 0.74 2.35 -3.43
C ALA A 165 -0.27 1.73 -4.39
N SER A 166 -0.91 0.66 -3.95
CA SER A 166 -1.88 -0.09 -4.74
C SER A 166 -3.20 -0.15 -4.02
N VAL A 167 -4.29 -0.05 -4.76
CA VAL A 167 -5.62 -0.35 -4.28
C VAL A 167 -6.14 -1.52 -5.08
N TYR A 168 -6.58 -2.57 -4.42
CA TYR A 168 -6.89 -3.84 -5.07
C TYR A 168 -8.25 -4.38 -4.65
N GLY A 169 -8.94 -4.99 -5.62
CA GLY A 169 -10.27 -5.55 -5.43
C GLY A 169 -10.28 -6.96 -4.86
N PRO A 170 -11.46 -7.45 -4.45
CA PRO A 170 -11.59 -8.80 -3.94
C PRO A 170 -11.40 -9.84 -5.06
N THR A 171 -11.16 -11.09 -4.68
CA THR A 171 -11.20 -12.23 -5.60
C THR A 171 -12.32 -13.18 -5.20
N VAL A 172 -12.98 -13.77 -6.19
CA VAL A 172 -14.06 -14.75 -5.98
C VAL A 172 -13.58 -16.17 -6.23
N GLY A 173 -14.12 -17.11 -5.48
CA GLY A 173 -13.96 -18.53 -5.73
C GLY A 173 -14.80 -19.00 -6.93
N THR A 174 -14.64 -20.27 -7.31
CA THR A 174 -15.42 -20.91 -8.37
C THR A 174 -16.92 -20.98 -8.06
N SER A 175 -17.31 -20.84 -6.79
CA SER A 175 -18.69 -20.76 -6.31
C SER A 175 -19.30 -19.36 -6.38
N GLY A 176 -18.54 -18.33 -6.76
CA GLY A 176 -18.98 -16.93 -6.77
C GLY A 176 -18.86 -16.21 -5.42
N GLU A 177 -18.52 -16.91 -4.34
CA GLU A 177 -18.26 -16.31 -3.02
C GLU A 177 -16.93 -15.53 -3.01
N VAL A 178 -16.87 -14.44 -2.25
CA VAL A 178 -15.62 -13.70 -2.02
C VAL A 178 -14.65 -14.59 -1.28
N LYS A 179 -13.59 -15.03 -1.97
CA LYS A 179 -12.55 -15.90 -1.42
C LYS A 179 -11.52 -15.10 -0.64
N ARG A 180 -11.20 -13.89 -1.11
CA ARG A 180 -10.24 -12.97 -0.47
C ARG A 180 -10.69 -11.52 -0.65
N ALA A 181 -10.63 -10.77 0.44
CA ALA A 181 -11.01 -9.36 0.50
C ALA A 181 -10.06 -8.45 -0.31
N GLY A 182 -10.54 -7.26 -0.67
CA GLY A 182 -9.72 -6.22 -1.31
C GLY A 182 -9.01 -5.35 -0.27
N GLY A 183 -8.29 -4.33 -0.71
CA GLY A 183 -7.44 -3.57 0.21
C GLY A 183 -6.62 -2.45 -0.40
N ILE A 184 -5.74 -1.89 0.43
CA ILE A 184 -4.77 -0.86 0.09
C ILE A 184 -3.40 -1.37 0.51
N ALA A 185 -2.37 -1.14 -0.29
CA ALA A 185 -0.99 -1.46 0.05
C ALA A 185 -0.04 -0.31 -0.30
N VAL A 186 1.09 -0.22 0.40
CA VAL A 186 2.20 0.69 0.08
C VAL A 186 3.52 -0.06 0.17
N PHE A 187 4.38 0.14 -0.81
CA PHE A 187 5.69 -0.52 -0.93
C PHE A 187 6.77 0.50 -1.24
N ALA A 188 7.94 0.30 -0.63
CA ALA A 188 9.10 1.15 -0.77
C ALA A 188 10.38 0.32 -0.93
N ASN A 189 11.18 0.65 -1.93
CA ASN A 189 12.53 0.13 -2.11
C ASN A 189 13.47 0.93 -1.20
N ILE A 190 13.68 0.42 0.00
CA ILE A 190 14.48 1.01 1.06
C ILE A 190 15.94 1.15 0.67
N ASP A 191 16.49 0.22 -0.11
CA ASP A 191 17.88 0.31 -0.57
C ASP A 191 18.08 1.45 -1.57
N TYR A 192 17.16 1.58 -2.54
CA TYR A 192 17.14 2.73 -3.44
C TYR A 192 16.90 4.05 -2.69
N LEU A 193 15.96 4.08 -1.75
CA LEU A 193 15.68 5.29 -0.98
C LEU A 193 16.87 5.71 -0.11
N ARG A 194 17.61 4.75 0.48
CA ARG A 194 18.84 5.02 1.25
C ARG A 194 19.88 5.79 0.45
N THR A 195 20.02 5.45 -0.84
CA THR A 195 21.04 6.04 -1.71
C THR A 195 20.58 7.30 -2.44
N SER A 196 19.26 7.52 -2.52
CA SER A 196 18.67 8.63 -3.29
C SER A 196 18.11 9.76 -2.42
N MET A 197 17.81 9.51 -1.15
CA MET A 197 17.28 10.50 -0.22
C MET A 197 18.39 11.29 0.49
N GLY A 198 18.08 12.53 0.84
CA GLY A 198 18.89 13.33 1.76
C GLY A 198 18.71 12.92 3.22
N GLN A 199 19.31 13.70 4.12
CA GLN A 199 18.99 13.56 5.55
C GLN A 199 17.63 14.19 5.85
N GLY A 200 16.71 13.39 6.40
CA GLY A 200 15.41 13.87 6.88
C GLY A 200 14.21 13.34 6.09
N ALA A 201 13.02 13.82 6.46
CA ALA A 201 11.78 13.41 5.85
C ALA A 201 11.60 13.99 4.44
N GLU A 202 11.20 13.17 3.49
CA GLU A 202 10.84 13.60 2.13
C GLU A 202 9.37 13.29 1.84
N THR A 203 8.73 14.20 1.10
CA THR A 203 7.34 14.04 0.65
C THR A 203 7.30 13.79 -0.85
N TYR A 204 6.66 12.70 -1.24
CA TYR A 204 6.46 12.32 -2.63
C TYR A 204 5.01 12.47 -3.03
N LEU A 205 4.80 13.12 -4.17
CA LEU A 205 3.48 13.27 -4.80
C LEU A 205 3.29 12.19 -5.86
N PRO A 206 2.04 11.74 -6.09
CA PRO A 206 1.75 10.70 -7.07
C PRO A 206 2.07 11.16 -8.51
N GLU A 207 2.61 10.26 -9.31
CA GLU A 207 2.74 10.43 -10.76
C GLU A 207 1.37 10.63 -11.43
N ARG A 208 1.36 11.29 -12.59
CA ARG A 208 0.11 11.55 -13.33
C ARG A 208 -0.56 10.28 -13.86
N ASN A 209 0.23 9.25 -14.13
CA ASN A 209 -0.26 7.99 -14.68
C ASN A 209 -0.47 6.99 -13.54
N VAL A 210 -1.49 6.16 -13.68
CA VAL A 210 -1.69 4.97 -12.85
C VAL A 210 -1.45 3.74 -13.69
N ILE A 211 -1.04 2.66 -13.04
CA ILE A 211 -0.95 1.33 -13.66
C ILE A 211 -2.21 0.59 -13.24
N VAL A 212 -2.92 -0.02 -14.18
CA VAL A 212 -4.10 -0.81 -13.86
C VAL A 212 -3.91 -2.22 -14.38
N THR A 213 -4.11 -3.17 -13.50
CA THR A 213 -3.98 -4.60 -13.80
C THR A 213 -5.35 -5.24 -13.64
N GLU A 214 -5.84 -5.87 -14.70
CA GLU A 214 -7.07 -6.68 -14.69
C GLU A 214 -6.68 -8.10 -15.14
N SER A 215 -7.06 -9.13 -14.37
CA SER A 215 -6.76 -10.54 -14.70
C SER A 215 -5.26 -10.85 -14.95
N GLY A 216 -4.35 -10.03 -14.41
CA GLY A 216 -2.90 -10.18 -14.59
C GLY A 216 -2.32 -9.46 -15.80
N GLU A 217 -3.13 -8.82 -16.66
CA GLU A 217 -2.65 -8.02 -17.78
C GLU A 217 -2.53 -6.53 -17.41
N GLU A 218 -1.38 -5.92 -17.71
CA GLU A 218 -1.16 -4.49 -17.49
C GLU A 218 -1.86 -3.68 -18.58
N ILE A 219 -2.87 -2.90 -18.18
CA ILE A 219 -3.54 -1.93 -19.02
C ILE A 219 -3.06 -0.55 -18.57
N GLN A 220 -2.18 0.08 -19.35
CA GLN A 220 -1.78 1.45 -19.07
C GLN A 220 -2.99 2.39 -19.09
N SER A 221 -3.11 3.23 -18.06
CA SER A 221 -4.33 4.00 -17.74
C SER A 221 -4.77 5.06 -18.74
N ARG A 222 -4.12 5.21 -19.90
CA ARG A 222 -4.51 6.21 -20.90
C ARG A 222 -5.99 6.10 -21.29
N ASN A 223 -6.60 4.92 -21.09
CA ASN A 223 -7.99 4.63 -21.46
C ASN A 223 -8.99 4.47 -20.29
N LEU A 224 -8.56 4.52 -19.02
CA LEU A 224 -9.52 4.42 -17.91
C LEU A 224 -10.20 5.77 -17.66
N SER A 225 -11.51 5.81 -17.93
CA SER A 225 -12.28 7.05 -17.75
C SER A 225 -12.20 7.51 -16.30
N LYS A 226 -11.97 8.81 -16.09
CA LYS A 226 -11.90 9.45 -14.75
C LYS A 226 -13.07 9.08 -13.84
N ARG A 227 -14.22 8.76 -14.44
CA ARG A 227 -15.42 8.30 -13.74
C ARG A 227 -15.26 6.92 -13.11
N LYS A 228 -14.61 5.96 -13.80
CA LYS A 228 -14.35 4.61 -13.27
C LYS A 228 -13.42 4.66 -12.05
N LEU A 229 -12.31 5.39 -12.15
CA LEU A 229 -11.38 5.57 -11.03
C LEU A 229 -12.07 6.17 -9.80
N ARG A 230 -12.81 7.27 -9.96
CA ARG A 230 -13.55 7.89 -8.84
C ARG A 230 -14.62 7.00 -8.23
N ARG A 231 -15.26 6.14 -9.03
CA ARG A 231 -16.27 5.20 -8.56
C ARG A 231 -15.65 4.08 -7.73
N PHE A 232 -14.55 3.53 -8.22
CA PHE A 232 -13.73 2.54 -7.52
C PHE A 232 -13.26 3.09 -6.16
N GLU A 233 -12.66 4.28 -6.20
CA GLU A 233 -12.20 5.03 -5.04
C GLU A 233 -13.29 5.18 -3.97
N ARG A 234 -14.46 5.72 -4.32
CA ARG A 234 -15.58 5.88 -3.37
C ARG A 234 -16.05 4.55 -2.79
N SER A 235 -16.04 3.49 -3.59
CA SER A 235 -16.43 2.17 -3.11
C SER A 235 -15.44 1.64 -2.08
N MET A 236 -14.14 1.86 -2.27
CA MET A 236 -13.11 1.49 -1.29
C MET A 236 -13.29 2.19 0.06
N ILE A 237 -13.55 3.52 0.08
CA ILE A 237 -13.87 4.22 1.35
C ILE A 237 -15.06 3.57 2.04
N ARG A 238 -16.14 3.31 1.28
CA ARG A 238 -17.39 2.80 1.85
C ARG A 238 -17.18 1.43 2.50
N GLU A 239 -16.45 0.54 1.84
CA GLU A 239 -16.15 -0.78 2.40
C GLU A 239 -15.21 -0.69 3.61
N ALA A 240 -14.19 0.18 3.56
CA ALA A 240 -13.32 0.44 4.72
C ALA A 240 -14.12 0.96 5.94
N ASN A 241 -15.02 1.92 5.74
CA ASN A 241 -15.87 2.43 6.83
C ASN A 241 -16.88 1.40 7.32
N ARG A 242 -17.39 0.54 6.44
CA ARG A 242 -18.26 -0.57 6.85
C ARG A 242 -17.50 -1.54 7.75
N ALA A 243 -16.27 -1.90 7.38
CA ALA A 243 -15.42 -2.74 8.21
C ALA A 243 -15.27 -2.13 9.61
N ALA A 244 -14.99 -0.81 9.70
CA ALA A 244 -14.84 -0.06 10.95
C ALA A 244 -16.03 -0.18 11.92
N VAL A 245 -17.25 -0.23 11.41
CA VAL A 245 -18.48 -0.31 12.25
C VAL A 245 -18.76 -1.73 12.74
N THR A 246 -18.19 -2.74 12.07
CA THR A 246 -18.36 -4.15 12.44
C THR A 246 -17.30 -4.67 13.40
N HIS A 247 -16.44 -3.78 13.91
CA HIS A 247 -15.41 -4.04 14.92
C HIS A 247 -15.91 -3.85 16.35
#